data_AF-A0A3N7ESX8-F1
#
_entry.id   AF-A0A3N7ESX8-F1
#
_cell.length_a   1.000
_cell.length_b   1.000
_cell.length_c   1.000
_cell.angle_alpha   90.00
_cell.angle_beta   90.00
_cell.angle_gamma   90.00
#
_symmetry.space_group_name_H-M   'P 1'
#
loop_
_entity.id
_entity.type
_entity.pdbx_description
1 polymer ?
#
loop_
_entity_poly.entity_id
_entity_poly.type
_entity_poly.pdbx_seq_one_letter_code
_entity_poly.pdbx_strand_id
1 'polypeptide(L)'
;MKSLKSVFFSLLLLSSGSLKAQETSSATQAGSLSLAALATKAKAADAQILDARTSEEFAQNHLAGAINIDPASASHEKDIAALSKEKPTFVYSIANGRSVALAKKLRERGFREVIVLPGGIANWIGSGYPIVNHAKKGVSLSLAQFQTLNASSDFVLVDFGSKYCGACKKLVPVLDTLEKKAGFSAKIVRIEAYDQTALLKELKINQLPTLVLYHHKKEIWKRAGQSTSAEIEAAVAEHQTKPAKSN
;
A
#
# COMPACT_ATOMS: atom_id res chain seq x y z
N MET A 1 42.37 -17.02 -80.14
CA MET A 1 42.68 -16.46 -78.81
C MET A 1 41.42 -15.86 -78.20
N LYS A 2 41.12 -16.26 -76.95
CA LYS A 2 40.21 -15.65 -75.96
C LYS A 2 38.69 -15.79 -76.19
N SER A 3 38.16 -16.83 -75.53
CA SER A 3 36.78 -17.01 -75.09
C SER A 3 36.35 -15.87 -74.16
N LEU A 4 35.17 -15.29 -74.41
CA LEU A 4 34.50 -14.34 -73.51
C LEU A 4 33.25 -15.00 -72.94
N LYS A 5 33.27 -15.20 -71.62
CA LYS A 5 32.19 -15.77 -70.81
C LYS A 5 31.09 -14.73 -70.65
N SER A 6 29.85 -15.06 -71.00
CA SER A 6 28.67 -14.29 -70.62
C SER A 6 27.94 -15.06 -69.52
N VAL A 7 27.98 -14.55 -68.29
CA VAL A 7 27.22 -15.06 -67.15
C VAL A 7 26.05 -14.12 -66.92
N PHE A 8 24.84 -14.64 -67.12
CA PHE A 8 23.58 -13.98 -66.77
C PHE A 8 23.47 -13.83 -65.25
N PHE A 9 23.38 -12.60 -64.76
CA PHE A 9 22.99 -12.32 -63.38
C PHE A 9 21.54 -11.85 -63.36
N SER A 10 20.63 -12.78 -63.03
CA SER A 10 19.23 -12.48 -62.72
C SER A 10 19.15 -11.80 -61.35
N LEU A 11 18.80 -10.52 -61.32
CA LEU A 11 18.49 -9.80 -60.08
C LEU A 11 16.97 -9.73 -59.92
N LEU A 12 16.44 -10.69 -59.16
CA LEU A 12 15.03 -10.77 -58.77
C LEU A 12 14.78 -9.78 -57.62
N LEU A 13 14.33 -8.57 -57.94
CA LEU A 13 13.88 -7.57 -56.96
C LEU A 13 12.45 -7.90 -56.50
N LEU A 14 12.34 -8.58 -55.36
CA LEU A 14 11.08 -8.72 -54.61
C LEU A 14 10.70 -7.33 -54.04
N SER A 15 9.75 -6.65 -54.69
CA SER A 15 9.10 -5.48 -54.11
C SER A 15 8.03 -5.93 -53.11
N SER A 16 8.32 -5.62 -51.85
CA SER A 16 7.48 -5.84 -50.68
C SER A 16 6.07 -5.27 -50.85
N GLY A 17 5.08 -6.06 -50.44
CA GLY A 17 3.67 -5.68 -50.46
C GLY A 17 3.36 -4.45 -49.60
N SER A 18 2.55 -3.55 -50.16
CA SER A 18 1.91 -2.48 -49.40
C SER A 18 0.83 -3.07 -48.51
N LEU A 19 1.18 -3.32 -47.25
CA LEU A 19 0.21 -3.55 -46.19
C LEU A 19 -0.51 -2.22 -45.94
N LYS A 20 -1.78 -2.13 -46.32
CA LYS A 20 -2.66 -1.05 -45.88
C LYS A 20 -2.70 -1.09 -44.36
N ALA A 21 -2.05 -0.12 -43.72
CA ALA A 21 -2.21 0.14 -42.31
C ALA A 21 -3.68 0.47 -42.07
N GLN A 22 -4.38 -0.47 -41.43
CA GLN A 22 -5.71 -0.28 -40.91
C GLN A 22 -5.62 0.79 -39.83
N GLU A 23 -6.18 1.97 -40.11
CA GLU A 23 -6.42 3.01 -39.12
C GLU A 23 -7.29 2.41 -38.02
N THR A 24 -6.64 2.03 -36.93
CA THR A 24 -7.34 1.71 -35.68
C THR A 24 -7.70 3.04 -35.04
N SER A 25 -8.94 3.46 -35.29
CA SER A 25 -9.66 4.33 -34.37
C SER A 25 -9.63 3.68 -32.99
N SER A 26 -8.76 4.18 -32.12
CA SER A 26 -8.89 3.97 -30.67
C SER A 26 -8.99 5.34 -30.02
N ALA A 27 -10.24 5.78 -29.88
CA ALA A 27 -10.61 6.76 -28.89
C ALA A 27 -10.21 6.24 -27.50
N THR A 28 -9.12 6.76 -26.94
CA THR A 28 -8.79 6.60 -25.52
C THR A 28 -8.51 7.97 -24.90
N GLN A 29 -9.56 8.49 -24.28
CA GLN A 29 -9.54 9.04 -22.93
C GLN A 29 -8.75 10.36 -22.73
N ALA A 30 -9.51 11.46 -22.78
CA ALA A 30 -9.11 12.74 -22.23
C ALA A 30 -8.50 12.62 -20.82
N GLY A 31 -7.23 13.02 -20.71
CA GLY A 31 -6.73 13.78 -19.56
C GLY A 31 -6.53 13.07 -18.21
N SER A 32 -6.27 11.75 -18.16
CA SER A 32 -5.77 11.16 -16.91
C SER A 32 -4.28 11.50 -16.74
N LEU A 33 -3.99 12.63 -16.08
CA LEU A 33 -2.62 12.92 -15.63
C LEU A 33 -2.10 11.73 -14.79
N SER A 34 -0.87 11.29 -15.07
CA SER A 34 -0.23 10.24 -14.27
C SER A 34 -0.07 10.72 -12.82
N LEU A 35 0.00 9.78 -11.88
CA LEU A 35 0.27 10.08 -10.47
C LEU A 35 1.51 10.98 -10.30
N ALA A 36 2.54 10.75 -11.10
CA ALA A 36 3.75 11.57 -11.14
C ALA A 36 3.47 13.00 -11.60
N ALA A 37 2.67 13.18 -12.66
CA ALA A 37 2.28 14.50 -13.15
C ALA A 37 1.41 15.26 -12.12
N LEU A 38 0.52 14.56 -11.42
CA LEU A 38 -0.31 15.12 -10.36
C LEU A 38 0.52 15.54 -9.15
N ALA A 39 1.48 14.71 -8.73
CA ALA A 39 2.39 15.02 -7.63
C ALA A 39 3.23 16.28 -7.92
N THR A 40 3.73 16.41 -9.16
CA THR A 40 4.48 17.60 -9.60
C THR A 40 3.57 18.83 -9.62
N LYS A 41 2.36 18.71 -10.17
CA LYS A 41 1.41 19.82 -10.25
C LYS A 41 0.92 20.31 -8.88
N ALA A 42 0.67 19.38 -7.94
CA ALA A 42 0.28 19.72 -6.58
C ALA A 42 1.38 20.52 -5.83
N LYS A 43 2.66 20.25 -6.13
CA LYS A 43 3.80 21.00 -5.55
C LYS A 43 4.05 22.35 -6.20
N ALA A 44 3.80 22.49 -7.51
CA ALA A 44 4.22 23.65 -8.28
C ALA A 44 3.23 24.83 -8.25
N ALA A 45 1.94 24.60 -7.99
CA ALA A 45 0.87 25.54 -8.35
C ALA A 45 0.15 26.25 -7.18
N ASP A 46 0.72 26.28 -5.95
CA ASP A 46 -0.01 26.75 -4.74
C ASP A 46 -1.40 26.08 -4.64
N ALA A 47 -1.43 24.79 -4.96
CA ALA A 47 -2.65 24.01 -5.06
C ALA A 47 -3.20 23.66 -3.68
N GLN A 48 -4.53 23.59 -3.58
CA GLN A 48 -5.20 23.07 -2.39
C GLN A 48 -5.28 21.55 -2.50
N ILE A 49 -4.83 20.85 -1.46
CA ILE A 49 -4.94 19.39 -1.38
C ILE A 49 -6.01 19.07 -0.32
N LEU A 50 -7.06 18.35 -0.70
CA LEU A 50 -8.20 18.06 0.15
C LEU A 50 -8.31 16.55 0.42
N ASP A 51 -8.38 16.20 1.70
CA ASP A 51 -8.62 14.84 2.15
C ASP A 51 -10.09 14.68 2.56
N ALA A 52 -10.85 13.90 1.79
CA ALA A 52 -12.27 13.64 2.03
C ALA A 52 -12.52 12.46 3.00
N ARG A 53 -11.50 12.02 3.75
CA ARG A 53 -11.63 10.99 4.79
C ARG A 53 -12.11 11.57 6.12
N THR A 54 -12.38 10.71 7.10
CA THR A 54 -12.72 11.18 8.45
C THR A 54 -11.52 11.84 9.13
N SER A 55 -11.80 12.63 10.15
CA SER A 55 -10.80 13.30 10.99
C SER A 55 -9.82 12.30 11.61
N GLU A 56 -10.28 11.11 12.00
CA GLU A 56 -9.44 10.05 12.58
C GLU A 56 -8.50 9.43 11.54
N GLU A 57 -8.98 9.22 10.30
CA GLU A 57 -8.16 8.73 9.20
C GLU A 57 -7.08 9.75 8.82
N PHE A 58 -7.46 11.03 8.74
CA PHE A 58 -6.54 12.13 8.46
C PHE A 58 -5.49 12.32 9.57
N ALA A 59 -5.90 12.21 10.83
CA ALA A 59 -5.01 12.30 11.99
C ALA A 59 -4.04 11.11 12.13
N GLN A 60 -4.25 10.01 11.39
CA GLN A 60 -3.27 8.91 11.32
C GLN A 60 -2.20 9.20 10.28
N ASN A 61 -2.61 9.57 9.07
CA ASN A 61 -1.72 9.97 8.01
C ASN A 61 -2.46 10.81 6.97
N HIS A 62 -1.75 11.59 6.17
CA HIS A 62 -2.30 12.35 5.05
C HIS A 62 -1.21 12.82 4.10
N LEU A 63 -1.58 13.37 2.95
CA LEU A 63 -0.63 14.05 2.06
C LEU A 63 -0.13 15.35 2.69
N ALA A 64 1.15 15.66 2.56
CA ALA A 64 1.71 16.90 3.11
C ALA A 64 0.97 18.14 2.61
N GLY A 65 0.56 19.02 3.53
CA GLY A 65 -0.21 20.23 3.22
C GLY A 65 -1.70 20.00 2.94
N ALA A 66 -2.21 18.77 3.13
CA ALA A 66 -3.62 18.49 2.94
C ALA A 66 -4.51 19.15 4.02
N ILE A 67 -5.70 19.57 3.60
CA ILE A 67 -6.78 20.07 4.44
C ILE A 67 -7.83 18.96 4.53
N ASN A 68 -8.26 18.59 5.74
CA ASN A 68 -9.30 17.58 5.90
C ASN A 68 -10.69 18.19 5.71
N ILE A 69 -11.48 17.60 4.81
CA ILE A 69 -12.89 17.92 4.58
C ILE A 69 -13.71 16.69 4.95
N ASP A 70 -13.87 16.47 6.25
CA ASP A 70 -14.56 15.31 6.81
C ASP A 70 -16.07 15.40 6.52
N PRO A 71 -16.67 14.43 5.80
CA PRO A 71 -18.11 14.43 5.52
C PRO A 71 -18.99 14.21 6.76
N ALA A 72 -18.44 13.69 7.86
CA ALA A 72 -19.16 13.47 9.11
C ALA A 72 -18.99 14.64 10.10
N SER A 73 -18.09 15.60 9.84
CA SER A 73 -17.87 16.73 10.74
C SER A 73 -18.99 17.76 10.66
N ALA A 74 -19.38 18.30 11.82
CA ALA A 74 -20.28 19.46 11.90
C ALA A 74 -19.71 20.71 11.20
N SER A 75 -18.38 20.81 11.06
CA SER A 75 -17.71 21.92 10.36
C SER A 75 -17.68 21.76 8.83
N HIS A 76 -18.12 20.62 8.28
CA HIS A 76 -17.94 20.27 6.86
C HIS A 76 -18.31 21.40 5.88
N GLU A 77 -19.46 22.02 6.06
CA GLU A 77 -19.93 23.10 5.19
C GLU A 77 -19.09 24.38 5.32
N LYS A 78 -18.69 24.71 6.55
CA LYS A 78 -17.82 25.85 6.84
C LYS A 78 -16.43 25.64 6.24
N ASP A 79 -15.89 24.44 6.35
CA ASP A 79 -14.55 24.11 5.85
C ASP A 79 -14.52 24.21 4.32
N ILE A 80 -15.56 23.75 3.63
CA ILE A 80 -15.70 23.96 2.17
C ILE A 80 -15.80 25.45 1.81
N ALA A 81 -16.53 26.23 2.59
CA ALA A 81 -16.72 27.66 2.33
C ALA A 81 -15.44 28.49 2.51
N ALA A 82 -14.48 28.00 3.30
CA ALA A 82 -13.19 28.66 3.52
C ALA A 82 -12.18 28.44 2.38
N LEU A 83 -12.45 27.51 1.47
CA LEU A 83 -11.54 27.17 0.37
C LEU A 83 -11.60 28.22 -0.76
N SER A 84 -10.48 28.41 -1.45
CA SER A 84 -10.42 29.24 -2.66
C SER A 84 -11.00 28.50 -3.86
N LYS A 85 -11.91 29.16 -4.60
CA LYS A 85 -12.49 28.61 -5.84
C LYS A 85 -11.54 28.71 -7.04
N GLU A 86 -10.52 29.56 -6.93
CA GLU A 86 -9.60 29.92 -7.99
C GLU A 86 -8.35 29.03 -8.02
N LYS A 87 -7.95 28.50 -6.85
CA LYS A 87 -6.77 27.63 -6.76
C LYS A 87 -7.08 26.23 -7.33
N PRO A 88 -6.13 25.60 -8.06
CA PRO A 88 -6.21 24.19 -8.41
C PRO A 88 -6.44 23.35 -7.16
N THR A 89 -7.45 22.47 -7.20
CA THR A 89 -7.92 21.73 -6.03
C THR A 89 -7.81 20.23 -6.29
N PHE A 90 -6.88 19.58 -5.60
CA PHE A 90 -6.67 18.14 -5.64
C PHE A 90 -7.46 17.48 -4.52
N VAL A 91 -8.24 16.46 -4.83
CA VAL A 91 -9.12 15.79 -3.85
C VAL A 91 -8.81 14.31 -3.83
N TYR A 92 -8.65 13.74 -2.63
CA TYR A 92 -8.44 12.31 -2.47
C TYR A 92 -9.21 11.75 -1.27
N SER A 93 -9.35 10.43 -1.23
CA SER A 93 -9.80 9.68 -0.07
C SER A 93 -8.95 8.41 0.05
N ILE A 94 -9.40 7.34 0.73
CA ILE A 94 -8.64 6.07 0.71
C ILE A 94 -8.44 5.59 -0.72
N ALA A 95 -9.56 5.44 -1.45
CA ALA A 95 -9.60 5.24 -2.89
C ALA A 95 -10.28 6.48 -3.50
N ASN A 96 -11.37 6.30 -4.26
CA ASN A 96 -12.02 7.40 -4.98
C ASN A 96 -13.46 7.75 -4.56
N GLY A 97 -14.15 6.92 -3.76
CA GLY A 97 -15.58 7.12 -3.46
C GLY A 97 -15.91 8.50 -2.87
N ARG A 98 -15.38 8.82 -1.68
CA ARG A 98 -15.64 10.09 -0.99
C ARG A 98 -15.08 11.30 -1.74
N SER A 99 -13.90 11.16 -2.34
CA SER A 99 -13.28 12.24 -3.12
C SER A 99 -14.03 12.58 -4.40
N VAL A 100 -14.66 11.62 -5.07
CA VAL A 100 -15.50 11.89 -6.25
C VAL A 100 -16.75 12.67 -5.84
N ALA A 101 -17.39 12.29 -4.74
CA ALA A 101 -18.55 13.00 -4.20
C ALA A 101 -18.21 14.45 -3.81
N LEU A 102 -17.11 14.64 -3.07
CA LEU A 102 -16.63 15.98 -2.71
C LEU A 102 -16.26 16.79 -3.96
N ALA A 103 -15.56 16.20 -4.92
CA ALA A 103 -15.18 16.90 -6.15
C ALA A 103 -16.40 17.35 -6.97
N LYS A 104 -17.46 16.53 -7.04
CA LYS A 104 -18.73 16.93 -7.66
C LYS A 104 -19.32 18.17 -6.98
N LYS A 105 -19.43 18.14 -5.64
CA LYS A 105 -19.95 19.25 -4.84
C LYS A 105 -19.12 20.53 -5.01
N LEU A 106 -17.80 20.44 -5.06
CA LEU A 106 -16.92 21.59 -5.28
C LEU A 106 -17.13 22.20 -6.67
N ARG A 107 -17.23 21.38 -7.72
CA ARG A 107 -17.54 21.89 -9.07
C ARG A 107 -18.89 22.61 -9.12
N GLU A 108 -19.92 22.05 -8.48
CA GLU A 108 -21.25 22.68 -8.36
C GLU A 108 -21.20 24.02 -7.60
N ARG A 109 -20.21 24.22 -6.72
CA ARG A 109 -19.97 25.48 -6.00
C ARG A 109 -19.08 26.48 -6.74
N GLY A 110 -18.69 26.16 -7.98
CA GLY A 110 -17.94 27.05 -8.86
C GLY A 110 -16.43 26.99 -8.71
N PHE A 111 -15.87 25.89 -8.18
CA PHE A 111 -14.42 25.69 -8.19
C PHE A 111 -13.94 25.42 -9.61
N ARG A 112 -12.94 26.18 -10.07
CA ARG A 112 -12.53 26.20 -11.49
C ARG A 112 -11.81 24.93 -11.92
N GLU A 113 -10.93 24.42 -11.07
CA GLU A 113 -10.13 23.24 -11.37
C GLU A 113 -10.14 22.28 -10.17
N VAL A 114 -10.90 21.20 -10.31
CA VAL A 114 -10.98 20.13 -9.30
C VAL A 114 -10.50 18.82 -9.91
N ILE A 115 -9.46 18.24 -9.35
CA ILE A 115 -8.80 17.03 -9.83
C ILE A 115 -8.88 15.96 -8.75
N VAL A 116 -9.39 14.78 -9.08
CA VAL A 116 -9.42 13.65 -8.15
C VAL A 116 -8.15 12.82 -8.30
N LEU A 117 -7.48 12.51 -7.19
CA LEU A 117 -6.29 11.66 -7.20
C LEU A 117 -6.66 10.21 -7.59
N PRO A 118 -6.17 9.67 -8.72
CA PRO A 118 -6.51 8.31 -9.15
C PRO A 118 -6.02 7.25 -8.17
N GLY A 119 -6.94 6.40 -7.70
CA GLY A 119 -6.66 5.37 -6.70
C GLY A 119 -6.50 5.88 -5.26
N GLY A 120 -6.68 7.19 -5.03
CA GLY A 120 -6.61 7.80 -3.69
C GLY A 120 -5.24 7.70 -3.02
N ILE A 121 -5.22 7.89 -1.70
CA ILE A 121 -3.99 7.80 -0.90
C ILE A 121 -3.43 6.36 -0.86
N ALA A 122 -4.27 5.33 -1.04
CA ALA A 122 -3.80 3.95 -1.09
C ALA A 122 -2.84 3.74 -2.28
N ASN A 123 -3.20 4.23 -3.46
CA ASN A 123 -2.36 4.15 -4.65
C ASN A 123 -1.11 5.05 -4.53
N TRP A 124 -1.25 6.23 -3.91
CA TRP A 124 -0.13 7.12 -3.60
C TRP A 124 0.94 6.43 -2.75
N ILE A 125 0.51 5.80 -1.63
CA ILE A 125 1.39 5.06 -0.73
C ILE A 125 1.97 3.83 -1.43
N GLY A 126 1.14 3.05 -2.13
CA GLY A 126 1.58 1.86 -2.88
C GLY A 126 2.60 2.18 -3.97
N SER A 127 2.58 3.39 -4.51
CA SER A 127 3.54 3.91 -5.48
C SER A 127 4.79 4.53 -4.85
N GLY A 128 4.94 4.46 -3.52
CA GLY A 128 6.13 4.93 -2.79
C GLY A 128 6.21 6.43 -2.55
N TYR A 129 5.14 7.19 -2.78
CA TYR A 129 5.16 8.63 -2.53
C TYR A 129 5.01 8.95 -1.03
N PRO A 130 5.62 10.05 -0.55
CA PRO A 130 5.64 10.37 0.87
C PRO A 130 4.26 10.81 1.38
N ILE A 131 4.00 10.51 2.65
CA ILE A 131 2.86 10.98 3.43
C ILE A 131 3.37 11.63 4.71
N VAL A 132 2.58 12.53 5.29
CA VAL A 132 2.73 12.89 6.69
C VAL A 132 2.08 11.78 7.50
N ASN A 133 2.86 11.15 8.37
CA ASN A 133 2.38 10.15 9.29
C ASN A 133 2.35 10.77 10.70
N HIS A 134 1.16 10.77 11.28
CA HIS A 134 0.86 11.27 12.62
C HIS A 134 0.48 10.15 13.58
N ALA A 135 0.62 8.87 13.15
CA ALA A 135 0.87 7.80 14.10
C ALA A 135 1.92 8.33 15.07
N LYS A 136 1.57 8.38 16.36
CA LYS A 136 2.30 9.10 17.41
C LYS A 136 3.80 9.05 17.12
N LYS A 137 4.48 10.20 17.23
CA LYS A 137 5.95 10.26 17.29
C LYS A 137 6.36 9.27 18.42
N GLY A 138 6.78 8.06 18.02
CA GLY A 138 6.78 6.85 18.86
C GLY A 138 5.54 5.98 18.58
N VAL A 139 5.57 4.94 17.74
CA VAL A 139 6.56 3.87 17.68
C VAL A 139 6.59 3.33 16.25
N SER A 140 7.51 3.80 15.41
CA SER A 140 8.11 2.84 14.48
C SER A 140 9.06 2.03 15.34
N LEU A 141 8.78 0.73 15.50
CA LEU A 141 9.61 -0.15 16.29
C LEU A 141 11.01 -0.16 15.67
N SER A 142 11.97 0.40 16.38
CA SER A 142 13.38 0.08 16.11
C SER A 142 13.60 -1.41 16.32
N LEU A 143 14.63 -1.96 15.68
CA LEU A 143 15.01 -3.37 15.87
C LEU A 143 15.21 -3.70 17.36
N ALA A 144 15.78 -2.77 18.14
CA ALA A 144 15.97 -2.94 19.58
C ALA A 144 14.64 -3.03 20.37
N GLN A 145 13.65 -2.20 20.01
CA GLN A 145 12.32 -2.26 20.63
C GLN A 145 11.59 -3.56 20.24
N PHE A 146 11.71 -3.98 18.98
CA PHE A 146 11.18 -5.28 18.54
C PHE A 146 11.83 -6.44 19.30
N GLN A 147 13.16 -6.45 19.46
CA GLN A 147 13.88 -7.46 20.23
C GLN A 147 13.47 -7.50 21.70
N THR A 148 13.12 -6.34 22.28
CA THR A 148 12.59 -6.25 23.65
C THR A 148 11.20 -6.87 23.76
N LEU A 149 10.31 -6.58 22.80
CA LEU A 149 8.99 -7.25 22.72
C LEU A 149 9.13 -8.76 22.57
N ASN A 150 10.10 -9.18 21.76
CA ASN A 150 10.42 -10.57 21.49
C ASN A 150 11.16 -11.29 22.64
N ALA A 151 11.41 -10.60 23.75
CA ALA A 151 11.99 -11.14 24.97
C ALA A 151 10.94 -11.34 26.08
N SER A 152 9.68 -11.00 25.83
CA SER A 152 8.67 -10.85 26.88
C SER A 152 7.98 -12.14 27.31
N SER A 153 8.33 -13.27 26.69
CA SER A 153 7.89 -14.62 26.99
C SER A 153 8.87 -15.61 26.37
N ASP A 154 8.87 -16.87 26.83
CA ASP A 154 9.71 -17.93 26.25
C ASP A 154 9.39 -18.10 24.77
N PHE A 155 8.10 -18.24 24.45
CA PHE A 155 7.56 -18.28 23.09
C PHE A 155 6.79 -17.00 22.79
N VAL A 156 7.12 -16.37 21.66
CA VAL A 156 6.42 -15.18 21.14
C VAL A 156 6.02 -15.44 19.68
N LEU A 157 4.72 -15.41 19.41
CA LEU A 157 4.17 -15.46 18.05
C LEU A 157 3.87 -14.03 17.58
N VAL A 158 4.62 -13.57 16.58
CA VAL A 158 4.42 -12.24 16.01
C VAL A 158 3.59 -12.34 14.73
N ASP A 159 2.46 -11.62 14.71
CA ASP A 159 1.63 -11.41 13.52
C ASP A 159 2.01 -10.10 12.83
N PHE A 160 2.65 -10.20 11.67
CA PHE A 160 2.83 -9.09 10.75
C PHE A 160 1.60 -9.02 9.85
N GLY A 161 0.64 -8.20 10.27
CA GLY A 161 -0.65 -8.06 9.63
C GLY A 161 -0.99 -6.59 9.37
N SER A 162 -2.13 -6.35 8.74
CA SER A 162 -2.66 -5.00 8.64
C SER A 162 -4.18 -4.99 8.72
N LYS A 163 -4.74 -4.00 9.41
CA LYS A 163 -6.19 -3.75 9.41
C LYS A 163 -6.75 -3.40 8.02
N TYR A 164 -5.89 -3.15 7.04
CA TYR A 164 -6.27 -2.88 5.65
C TYR A 164 -6.13 -4.09 4.71
N CYS A 165 -5.60 -5.20 5.21
CA CYS A 165 -5.37 -6.43 4.45
C CYS A 165 -6.51 -7.43 4.67
N GLY A 166 -7.24 -7.78 3.62
CA GLY A 166 -8.42 -8.65 3.70
C GLY A 166 -8.11 -10.05 4.24
N ALA A 167 -6.99 -10.65 3.82
CA ALA A 167 -6.54 -11.94 4.35
C ALA A 167 -6.11 -11.84 5.83
N CYS A 168 -5.48 -10.74 6.22
CA CYS A 168 -5.05 -10.49 7.59
C CYS A 168 -6.26 -10.40 8.54
N LYS A 169 -7.34 -9.73 8.12
CA LYS A 169 -8.60 -9.69 8.89
C LYS A 169 -9.19 -11.06 9.18
N LYS A 170 -9.02 -12.03 8.27
CA LYS A 170 -9.50 -13.41 8.49
C LYS A 170 -8.65 -14.17 9.52
N LEU A 171 -7.39 -13.76 9.71
CA LEU A 171 -6.48 -14.37 10.68
C LEU A 171 -6.73 -13.87 12.11
N VAL A 172 -7.23 -12.64 12.27
CA VAL A 172 -7.56 -12.04 13.58
C VAL A 172 -8.39 -12.97 14.47
N PRO A 173 -9.56 -13.50 14.06
CA PRO A 173 -10.36 -14.37 14.93
C PRO A 173 -9.66 -15.70 15.27
N VAL A 174 -8.76 -16.20 14.42
CA VAL A 174 -7.95 -17.39 14.69
C VAL A 174 -6.98 -17.11 15.84
N LEU A 175 -6.28 -15.97 15.79
CA LEU A 175 -5.35 -15.54 16.83
C LEU A 175 -6.07 -15.21 18.14
N ASP A 176 -7.22 -14.53 18.09
CA ASP A 176 -8.03 -14.21 19.27
C ASP A 176 -8.53 -15.48 19.98
N THR A 177 -8.83 -16.53 19.21
CA THR A 177 -9.23 -17.84 19.75
C THR A 177 -8.05 -18.52 20.44
N LEU A 178 -6.85 -18.47 19.85
CA LEU A 178 -5.63 -19.04 20.43
C LEU A 178 -5.21 -18.32 21.71
N GLU A 179 -5.26 -16.99 21.75
CA GLU A 179 -4.94 -16.21 22.97
C GLU A 179 -5.80 -16.61 24.18
N LYS A 180 -7.03 -17.06 23.93
CA LYS A 180 -7.98 -17.47 24.97
C LYS A 180 -7.94 -18.96 25.28
N LYS A 181 -7.23 -19.75 24.48
CA LYS A 181 -7.24 -21.21 24.59
C LYS A 181 -6.36 -21.68 25.74
N ALA A 182 -6.93 -22.47 26.64
CA ALA A 182 -6.18 -23.12 27.72
C ALA A 182 -5.06 -24.02 27.15
N GLY A 183 -3.86 -23.88 27.68
CA GLY A 183 -2.68 -24.65 27.26
C GLY A 183 -1.89 -24.04 26.09
N PHE A 184 -2.39 -22.98 25.44
CA PHE A 184 -1.58 -22.24 24.47
C PHE A 184 -0.56 -21.36 25.21
N SER A 185 0.73 -21.52 24.86
CA SER A 185 1.87 -21.03 25.65
C SER A 185 2.67 -19.92 24.98
N ALA A 186 2.32 -19.53 23.75
CA ALA A 186 2.99 -18.45 23.05
C ALA A 186 2.28 -17.13 23.29
N LYS A 187 3.02 -16.08 23.64
CA LYS A 187 2.51 -14.72 23.68
C LYS A 187 2.31 -14.21 22.26
N ILE A 188 1.11 -13.74 21.93
CA ILE A 188 0.82 -13.19 20.61
C ILE A 188 1.10 -11.68 20.61
N VAL A 189 1.88 -11.22 19.63
CA VAL A 189 2.21 -9.81 19.39
C VAL A 189 1.76 -9.45 17.99
N ARG A 190 0.92 -8.43 17.84
CA ARG A 190 0.42 -7.98 16.54
C ARG A 190 1.14 -6.71 16.12
N ILE A 191 1.71 -6.71 14.92
CA ILE A 191 2.44 -5.60 14.32
C ILE A 191 1.65 -5.10 13.12
N GLU A 192 1.25 -3.82 13.16
CA GLU A 192 0.65 -3.14 12.02
C GLU A 192 1.72 -2.86 10.96
N ALA A 193 1.79 -3.73 9.97
CA ALA A 193 2.84 -3.79 8.96
C ALA A 193 3.02 -2.46 8.22
N TYR A 194 1.93 -1.76 7.88
CA TYR A 194 2.01 -0.52 7.11
C TYR A 194 2.60 0.65 7.90
N ASP A 195 2.57 0.58 9.23
CA ASP A 195 3.23 1.57 10.10
C ASP A 195 4.71 1.24 10.34
N GLN A 196 5.19 0.06 9.90
CA GLN A 196 6.47 -0.53 10.30
C GLN A 196 7.35 -0.95 9.11
N THR A 197 7.32 -0.20 8.01
CA THR A 197 8.02 -0.55 6.76
C THR A 197 9.53 -0.79 6.92
N ALA A 198 10.20 -0.03 7.79
CA ALA A 198 11.63 -0.22 8.11
C ALA A 198 11.89 -1.57 8.82
N LEU A 199 11.04 -1.91 9.80
CA LEU A 199 11.13 -3.18 10.52
C LEU A 199 10.84 -4.37 9.58
N LEU A 200 9.83 -4.26 8.72
CA LEU A 200 9.52 -5.32 7.73
C LEU A 200 10.70 -5.58 6.79
N LYS A 201 11.37 -4.51 6.33
CA LYS A 201 12.55 -4.63 5.49
C LYS A 201 13.69 -5.34 6.21
N GLU A 202 13.97 -4.96 7.45
CA GLU A 202 15.01 -5.57 8.28
C GLU A 202 14.74 -7.07 8.53
N LEU A 203 13.50 -7.40 8.87
CA LEU A 203 13.07 -8.77 9.16
C LEU A 203 12.73 -9.59 7.90
N LYS A 204 12.90 -9.01 6.70
CA LYS A 204 12.60 -9.62 5.39
C LYS A 204 11.16 -10.12 5.28
N ILE A 205 10.21 -9.38 5.84
CA ILE A 205 8.78 -9.63 5.71
C ILE A 205 8.28 -8.92 4.45
N ASN A 206 7.96 -9.69 3.41
CA ASN A 206 7.61 -9.18 2.08
C ASN A 206 6.15 -9.47 1.66
N GLN A 207 5.38 -10.15 2.51
CA GLN A 207 3.98 -10.50 2.25
C GLN A 207 3.17 -10.50 3.54
N LEU A 208 1.88 -10.21 3.43
CA LEU A 208 0.95 -10.16 4.56
C LEU A 208 -0.25 -11.11 4.34
N PRO A 209 -0.78 -11.74 5.40
CA PRO A 209 -0.18 -11.79 6.74
C PRO A 209 1.09 -12.66 6.73
N THR A 210 2.01 -12.41 7.66
CA THR A 210 3.12 -13.33 7.96
C THR A 210 3.17 -13.54 9.47
N LEU A 211 3.15 -14.80 9.89
CA LEU A 211 3.37 -15.19 11.27
C LEU A 211 4.84 -15.61 11.46
N VAL A 212 5.45 -15.18 12.55
CA VAL A 212 6.80 -15.61 12.95
C VAL A 212 6.79 -16.01 14.41
N LEU A 213 7.15 -17.25 14.70
CA LEU A 213 7.31 -17.75 16.06
C LEU A 213 8.78 -17.63 16.46
N TYR A 214 8.98 -17.08 17.64
CA TYR A 214 10.28 -16.93 18.27
C TYR A 214 10.33 -17.72 19.57
N HIS A 215 11.52 -18.26 19.85
CA HIS A 215 11.88 -18.83 21.15
C HIS A 215 13.19 -18.20 21.60
N HIS A 216 13.19 -17.52 22.76
CA HIS A 216 14.35 -16.75 23.24
C HIS A 216 14.95 -15.81 22.18
N LYS A 217 14.11 -15.00 21.53
CA LYS A 217 14.45 -14.07 20.44
C LYS A 217 14.93 -14.70 19.12
N LYS A 218 15.09 -16.02 19.05
CA LYS A 218 15.47 -16.73 17.83
C LYS A 218 14.23 -17.10 17.03
N GLU A 219 14.22 -16.73 15.76
CA GLU A 219 13.19 -17.20 14.81
C GLU A 219 13.31 -18.73 14.69
N ILE A 220 12.23 -19.43 15.04
CA ILE A 220 12.16 -20.90 15.00
C ILE A 220 11.16 -21.39 13.96
N TRP A 221 10.16 -20.57 13.61
CA TRP A 221 9.17 -20.89 12.60
C TRP A 221 8.62 -19.62 11.95
N LYS A 222 8.33 -19.69 10.65
CA LYS A 222 7.77 -18.58 9.87
C LYS A 222 6.80 -19.13 8.84
N ARG A 223 5.63 -18.49 8.73
CA ARG A 223 4.59 -18.86 7.76
C ARG A 223 3.94 -17.61 7.19
N ALA A 224 3.95 -17.54 5.87
CA ALA A 224 3.21 -16.52 5.14
C ALA A 224 1.81 -17.02 4.77
N GLY A 225 0.87 -16.07 4.68
CA GLY A 225 -0.50 -16.32 4.27
C GLY A 225 -1.40 -16.83 5.40
N GLN A 226 -2.55 -17.38 5.02
CA GLN A 226 -3.52 -17.90 5.98
C GLN A 226 -2.92 -19.06 6.78
N SER A 227 -3.28 -19.14 8.06
CA SER A 227 -2.89 -20.20 8.98
C SER A 227 -4.08 -20.57 9.86
N THR A 228 -4.20 -21.85 10.19
CA THR A 228 -5.22 -22.37 11.10
C THR A 228 -4.72 -22.42 12.54
N SER A 229 -5.64 -22.51 13.51
CA SER A 229 -5.25 -22.70 14.92
C SER A 229 -4.38 -23.95 15.10
N ALA A 230 -4.75 -25.07 14.47
CA ALA A 230 -4.03 -26.33 14.58
C ALA A 230 -2.60 -26.24 14.05
N GLU A 231 -2.37 -25.56 12.92
CA GLU A 231 -1.02 -25.35 12.39
C GLU A 231 -0.14 -24.53 13.35
N ILE A 232 -0.70 -23.47 13.95
CA ILE A 232 0.03 -22.61 14.88
C ILE A 232 0.33 -23.36 16.18
N GLU A 233 -0.63 -24.11 16.71
CA GLU A 233 -0.45 -24.94 17.90
C GLU A 233 0.63 -26.01 17.69
N ALA A 234 0.61 -26.68 16.53
CA ALA A 234 1.63 -27.66 16.18
C ALA A 234 3.03 -27.05 16.13
N ALA A 235 3.18 -25.85 15.55
CA ALA A 235 4.45 -25.14 15.50
C ALA A 235 4.98 -24.80 16.91
N VAL A 236 4.11 -24.36 17.83
CA VAL A 236 4.50 -24.10 19.22
C VAL A 236 4.91 -25.41 19.91
N ALA A 237 4.10 -26.46 19.79
CA ALA A 237 4.34 -27.75 20.45
C ALA A 237 5.62 -28.46 19.97
N GLU A 238 5.92 -28.41 18.67
CA GLU A 238 7.15 -28.98 18.10
C GLU A 238 8.41 -28.39 18.76
N HIS A 239 8.38 -27.09 19.06
CA HIS A 239 9.54 -26.39 19.61
C HIS A 239 9.59 -26.35 21.13
N GLN A 240 8.50 -26.74 21.82
CA GLN A 240 8.51 -26.98 23.26
C GLN A 240 9.19 -28.30 23.64
N THR A 241 9.15 -29.30 22.75
CA THR A 241 9.59 -30.68 23.05
C THR A 241 11.03 -30.97 22.62
N LYS A 242 11.68 -30.04 21.91
CA LYS A 242 13.07 -30.19 21.44
C LYS A 242 14.02 -29.46 22.39
N PRO A 243 14.89 -30.15 23.16
CA PRO A 243 15.89 -29.47 23.96
C PRO A 243 16.81 -28.66 23.04
N ALA A 244 17.13 -27.43 23.45
CA ALA A 244 18.07 -26.58 22.75
C ALA A 244 19.40 -27.35 22.61
N LYS A 245 19.80 -27.69 21.37
CA LYS A 245 21.15 -28.19 21.13
C LYS A 245 22.13 -27.08 21.50
N SER A 246 22.80 -27.24 22.64
CA SER A 246 24.00 -26.47 22.98
C SER A 246 25.09 -26.85 21.98
N ASN A 247 25.58 -25.89 21.21
CA ASN A 247 26.91 -25.96 20.60
C ASN A 247 27.89 -25.25 21.53
#